data_AF-A0A7R8ZQK9-F1
#
_entry.id   AF-A0A7R8ZQK9-F1
#
_cell.length_a   1.000
_cell.length_b   1.000
_cell.length_c   1.000
_cell.angle_alpha   90.00
_cell.angle_beta   90.00
_cell.angle_gamma   90.00
#
_symmetry.space_group_name_H-M   'P 1'
#
loop_
_entity.id
_entity.type
_entity.pdbx_description
1 polymer ?
#
loop_
_entity_poly.entity_id
_entity_poly.type
_entity_poly.pdbx_seq_one_letter_code
_entity_poly.pdbx_strand_id
1 'polypeptide(L)'
;MLPLCSSVISTKSGVSSLFVLTVTILFAIQQGHAIKCWKCNSYLDPKCKDPFNNLTLPLTNCDELNPVKLNKPHLYGLKPTMCRKIRQKVYGQWRYIRDCAYFGETGLGGDERYCMRRSGTWNIHIEYCHCKNKDGCNSAHSLRGNYSWVFGVAPLLFLTWRNFLGTTGT
;
A
#
# COMPACT_ATOMS: atom_id res chain seq x y z
N MET A 1 -58.51 40.90 -23.78
CA MET A 1 -57.16 41.28 -23.32
C MET A 1 -56.49 40.04 -22.75
N LEU A 2 -55.66 39.37 -23.57
CA LEU A 2 -54.58 38.40 -23.26
C LEU A 2 -54.84 37.18 -22.31
N PRO A 3 -54.03 36.10 -22.41
CA PRO A 3 -54.49 34.71 -22.31
C PRO A 3 -53.65 33.84 -21.35
N LEU A 4 -53.87 32.52 -21.40
CA LEU A 4 -52.94 31.41 -21.06
C LEU A 4 -52.42 31.26 -19.61
N CYS A 5 -52.81 30.15 -18.97
CA CYS A 5 -51.81 29.18 -18.51
C CYS A 5 -52.41 27.77 -18.49
N SER A 6 -52.09 27.00 -19.53
CA SER A 6 -52.21 25.55 -19.54
C SER A 6 -51.03 24.94 -18.77
N SER A 7 -51.21 23.66 -18.42
CA SER A 7 -50.19 22.61 -18.36
C SER A 7 -49.68 22.14 -16.98
N VAL A 8 -50.11 20.90 -16.67
CA VAL A 8 -49.24 19.78 -16.32
C VAL A 8 -48.70 19.78 -14.89
N ILE A 9 -49.47 19.17 -13.96
CA ILE A 9 -48.88 18.40 -12.86
C ILE A 9 -48.67 16.98 -13.39
N SER A 10 -47.62 16.79 -14.18
CA SER A 10 -47.11 15.46 -14.54
C SER A 10 -46.08 15.04 -13.50
N THR A 11 -46.46 14.00 -12.78
CA THR A 11 -45.64 13.05 -12.02
C THR A 11 -44.11 13.18 -12.21
N LYS A 12 -43.40 13.73 -11.22
CA LYS A 12 -41.93 13.58 -11.08
C LYS A 12 -41.55 12.89 -9.77
N SER A 13 -42.22 11.79 -9.41
CA SER A 13 -41.84 10.94 -8.27
C SER A 13 -40.91 9.77 -8.66
N GLY A 14 -40.99 9.28 -9.89
CA GLY A 14 -40.22 8.11 -10.35
C GLY A 14 -38.73 8.36 -10.55
N VAL A 15 -38.34 9.54 -11.08
CA VAL A 15 -36.93 9.85 -11.40
C VAL A 15 -36.10 10.09 -10.14
N SER A 16 -36.69 10.71 -9.12
CA SER A 16 -36.06 10.94 -7.80
C SER A 16 -35.83 9.63 -7.05
N SER A 17 -36.83 8.74 -7.04
CA SER A 17 -36.72 7.45 -6.38
C SER A 17 -35.67 6.53 -7.03
N LEU A 18 -35.59 6.49 -8.36
CA LEU A 18 -34.58 5.71 -9.08
C LEU A 18 -33.15 6.24 -8.85
N PHE A 19 -33.00 7.56 -8.76
CA PHE A 19 -31.73 8.21 -8.46
C PHE A 19 -31.25 7.92 -7.03
N VAL A 20 -32.16 8.01 -6.04
CA VAL A 20 -31.84 7.64 -4.65
C VAL A 20 -31.45 6.17 -4.56
N LEU A 21 -32.13 5.28 -5.27
CA LEU A 21 -31.86 3.84 -5.25
C LEU A 21 -30.52 3.46 -5.90
N THR A 22 -30.15 4.14 -6.98
CA THR A 22 -28.84 3.94 -7.64
C THR A 22 -27.69 4.46 -6.78
N VAL A 23 -27.87 5.61 -6.11
CA VAL A 23 -26.89 6.15 -5.16
C VAL A 23 -26.71 5.22 -3.96
N THR A 24 -27.79 4.71 -3.36
CA THR A 24 -27.69 3.76 -2.22
C THR A 24 -27.01 2.46 -2.61
N ILE A 25 -27.27 1.91 -3.81
CA ILE A 25 -26.58 0.71 -4.30
C ILE A 25 -25.07 0.97 -4.48
N LEU A 26 -24.68 2.12 -5.03
CA LEU A 26 -23.26 2.46 -5.21
C LEU A 26 -22.52 2.60 -3.86
N PHE A 27 -23.17 3.16 -2.84
CA PHE A 27 -22.63 3.23 -1.48
C PHE A 27 -22.64 1.88 -0.73
N ALA A 28 -23.48 0.93 -1.15
CA ALA A 28 -23.54 -0.41 -0.57
C ALA A 28 -22.43 -1.35 -1.07
N ILE A 29 -21.74 -1.02 -2.16
CA ILE A 29 -20.64 -1.83 -2.68
C ILE A 29 -19.35 -1.51 -1.90
N GLN A 30 -19.13 -2.21 -0.79
CA GLN A 30 -17.81 -2.27 -0.17
C GLN A 30 -16.89 -3.12 -1.06
N GLN A 31 -15.96 -2.45 -1.75
CA GLN A 31 -14.91 -3.13 -2.51
C GLN A 31 -13.92 -3.80 -1.53
N GLY A 32 -14.02 -5.12 -1.40
CA GLY A 32 -13.06 -5.92 -0.65
C GLY A 32 -11.87 -6.29 -1.53
N HIS A 33 -10.82 -5.48 -1.54
CA HIS A 33 -9.57 -5.84 -2.23
C HIS A 33 -8.62 -6.60 -1.30
N ALA A 34 -8.11 -7.72 -1.81
CA ALA A 34 -7.05 -8.49 -1.18
C ALA A 34 -5.68 -7.80 -1.40
N ILE A 35 -4.83 -7.78 -0.38
CA ILE A 35 -3.47 -7.26 -0.50
C ILE A 35 -2.61 -8.20 -1.37
N LYS A 36 -1.69 -7.63 -2.14
CA LYS A 36 -0.74 -8.37 -2.97
C LYS A 36 0.67 -8.17 -2.46
N CYS A 37 1.44 -9.24 -2.29
CA CYS A 37 2.79 -9.19 -1.73
C CYS A 37 3.78 -9.98 -2.59
N TRP A 38 5.07 -9.65 -2.46
CA TRP A 38 6.13 -10.52 -2.97
C TRP A 38 6.18 -11.80 -2.14
N LYS A 39 6.18 -12.96 -2.80
CA LYS A 39 6.33 -14.26 -2.15
C LYS A 39 7.51 -15.03 -2.74
N CYS A 40 8.61 -15.09 -2.01
CA CYS A 40 9.83 -15.74 -2.49
C CYS A 40 10.79 -16.09 -1.35
N ASN A 41 11.74 -17.00 -1.62
CA ASN A 41 12.81 -17.37 -0.70
C ASN A 41 14.16 -17.36 -1.44
N SER A 42 15.10 -16.55 -0.96
CA SER A 42 16.41 -16.38 -1.59
C SER A 42 17.33 -17.60 -1.55
N TYR A 43 16.96 -18.62 -0.78
CA TYR A 43 17.62 -19.92 -0.80
C TYR A 43 17.25 -20.73 -2.05
N LEU A 44 16.00 -20.59 -2.53
CA LEU A 44 15.48 -21.31 -3.69
C LEU A 44 15.62 -20.49 -4.98
N ASP A 45 15.36 -19.18 -4.90
CA ASP A 45 15.47 -18.26 -6.03
C ASP A 45 16.40 -17.08 -5.68
N PRO A 46 17.61 -17.01 -6.29
CA PRO A 46 18.55 -15.92 -6.08
C PRO A 46 17.99 -14.52 -6.37
N LYS A 47 16.97 -14.39 -7.24
CA LYS A 47 16.31 -13.10 -7.55
C LYS A 47 15.63 -12.48 -6.33
N CYS A 48 15.32 -13.31 -5.32
CA CYS A 48 14.76 -12.87 -4.06
C CYS A 48 15.81 -12.27 -3.09
N LYS A 49 17.10 -12.21 -3.42
CA LYS A 49 18.09 -11.52 -2.57
C LYS A 49 17.86 -10.00 -2.56
N ASP A 50 18.46 -9.32 -1.59
CA ASP A 50 18.67 -7.87 -1.69
C ASP A 50 20.01 -7.60 -2.40
N PRO A 51 20.11 -6.56 -3.25
CA PRO A 51 19.06 -5.61 -3.63
C PRO A 51 17.97 -6.29 -4.48
N PHE A 52 16.71 -6.00 -4.16
CA PHE A 52 15.56 -6.67 -4.76
C PHE A 52 15.03 -5.90 -5.96
N ASN A 53 14.92 -6.59 -7.11
CA ASN A 53 14.33 -6.03 -8.31
C ASN A 53 12.86 -6.43 -8.44
N ASN A 54 11.97 -5.46 -8.22
CA ASN A 54 10.51 -5.62 -8.27
C ASN A 54 9.94 -5.97 -9.65
N LEU A 55 10.75 -5.93 -10.72
CA LEU A 55 10.34 -6.34 -12.07
C LEU A 55 10.60 -7.83 -12.35
N THR A 56 11.36 -8.52 -11.49
CA THR A 56 11.85 -9.88 -11.79
C THR A 56 10.93 -11.00 -11.37
N LEU A 57 9.97 -10.71 -10.50
CA LEU A 57 8.97 -11.65 -10.00
C LEU A 57 7.59 -11.02 -10.22
N PRO A 58 6.49 -11.79 -10.15
CA PRO A 58 5.12 -11.25 -10.06
C PRO A 58 4.61 -11.13 -8.61
N LEU A 59 3.76 -10.14 -8.36
CA LEU A 59 3.06 -10.01 -7.07
C LEU A 59 2.05 -11.14 -6.91
N THR A 60 2.01 -11.74 -5.71
CA THR A 60 1.06 -12.81 -5.37
C THR A 60 -0.13 -12.23 -4.61
N ASN A 61 -1.34 -12.65 -4.95
CA ASN A 61 -2.54 -12.28 -4.21
C ASN A 61 -2.60 -13.07 -2.88
N CYS A 62 -2.65 -12.36 -1.74
CA CYS A 62 -2.61 -13.01 -0.45
C CYS A 62 -3.89 -13.79 -0.11
N ASP A 63 -5.03 -13.49 -0.73
CA ASP A 63 -6.27 -14.25 -0.53
C ASP A 63 -6.20 -15.68 -1.12
N GLU A 64 -5.27 -15.93 -2.05
CA GLU A 64 -4.99 -17.28 -2.54
C GLU A 64 -4.45 -18.19 -1.44
N LEU A 65 -3.83 -17.60 -0.41
CA LEU A 65 -3.35 -18.29 0.78
C LEU A 65 -4.48 -18.57 1.78
N ASN A 66 -5.68 -18.86 1.30
CA ASN A 66 -6.81 -19.16 2.15
C ASN A 66 -6.43 -20.29 3.15
N PRO A 67 -6.51 -20.05 4.46
CA PRO A 67 -6.21 -21.03 5.51
C PRO A 67 -6.86 -22.40 5.31
N VAL A 68 -8.10 -22.43 4.80
CA VAL A 68 -8.84 -23.65 4.49
C VAL A 68 -8.16 -24.42 3.36
N LYS A 69 -7.74 -23.73 2.29
CA LYS A 69 -7.00 -24.36 1.17
C LYS A 69 -5.64 -24.88 1.61
N LEU A 70 -5.01 -24.24 2.60
CA LEU A 70 -3.70 -24.63 3.13
C LEU A 70 -3.79 -25.65 4.28
N ASN A 71 -5.00 -26.09 4.66
CA ASN A 71 -5.25 -26.97 5.81
C ASN A 71 -4.58 -26.46 7.10
N LYS A 72 -4.73 -25.15 7.39
CA LYS A 72 -4.19 -24.48 8.57
C LYS A 72 -5.32 -24.09 9.53
N PRO A 73 -5.81 -25.01 10.39
CA PRO A 73 -6.98 -24.79 11.22
C PRO A 73 -6.83 -23.62 12.20
N HIS A 74 -5.62 -23.40 12.72
CA HIS A 74 -5.31 -22.26 13.61
C HIS A 74 -5.40 -20.88 12.92
N LEU A 75 -5.59 -20.84 11.60
CA LEU A 75 -5.76 -19.60 10.83
C LEU A 75 -7.18 -19.49 10.24
N TYR A 76 -8.09 -20.42 10.50
CA TYR A 76 -9.45 -20.36 9.97
C TYR A 76 -10.15 -19.06 10.42
N GLY A 77 -10.79 -18.38 9.46
CA GLY A 77 -11.43 -17.07 9.67
C GLY A 77 -10.47 -15.87 9.62
N LEU A 78 -9.15 -16.07 9.57
CA LEU A 78 -8.19 -14.98 9.44
C LEU A 78 -7.88 -14.66 7.97
N LYS A 79 -7.80 -13.37 7.66
CA LYS A 79 -7.37 -12.89 6.34
C LYS A 79 -5.97 -12.26 6.42
N PRO A 80 -5.07 -12.57 5.48
CA PRO A 80 -3.78 -11.91 5.39
C PRO A 80 -3.96 -10.47 4.90
N THR A 81 -3.61 -9.49 5.73
CA THR A 81 -3.77 -8.04 5.43
C THR A 81 -2.45 -7.29 5.37
N MET A 82 -1.34 -8.01 5.51
CA MET A 82 0.00 -7.46 5.66
C MET A 82 0.99 -8.19 4.75
N CYS A 83 2.02 -7.49 4.32
CA CYS A 83 3.20 -8.11 3.75
C CYS A 83 4.30 -8.24 4.80
N ARG A 84 5.13 -9.26 4.64
CA ARG A 84 6.29 -9.53 5.50
C ARG A 84 7.55 -9.71 4.69
N LYS A 85 8.64 -9.14 5.18
CA LYS A 85 10.02 -9.44 4.77
C LYS A 85 10.79 -9.92 5.99
N ILE A 86 11.47 -11.05 5.84
CA ILE A 86 12.34 -11.64 6.86
C ILE A 86 13.76 -11.61 6.33
N ARG A 87 14.65 -10.95 7.06
CA ARG A 87 16.10 -11.04 6.85
C ARG A 87 16.67 -11.94 7.92
N GLN A 88 17.12 -13.12 7.52
CA GLN A 88 17.70 -14.09 8.43
C GLN A 88 19.18 -14.28 8.09
N LYS A 89 20.04 -14.32 9.10
CA LYS A 89 21.45 -14.73 8.98
C LYS A 89 21.57 -16.09 9.64
N VAL A 90 21.95 -17.12 8.90
CA VAL A 90 22.12 -18.49 9.40
C VAL A 90 23.51 -18.97 8.98
N TYR A 91 24.34 -19.37 9.94
CA TYR A 91 25.75 -19.75 9.71
C TYR A 91 26.53 -18.72 8.87
N GLY A 92 26.36 -17.44 9.17
CA GLY A 92 27.03 -16.36 8.45
C GLY A 92 26.39 -15.95 7.12
N GLN A 93 25.50 -16.77 6.55
CA GLN A 93 24.85 -16.51 5.26
C GLN A 93 23.51 -15.81 5.43
N TRP A 94 23.31 -14.73 4.68
CA TRP A 94 22.04 -14.01 4.63
C TRP A 94 21.04 -14.74 3.71
N ARG A 95 19.82 -14.89 4.21
CA ARG A 95 18.66 -15.33 3.43
C ARG A 95 17.52 -14.33 3.61
N TYR A 96 16.76 -14.15 2.55
CA TYR A 96 15.66 -13.21 2.45
C TYR A 96 14.40 -14.00 2.12
N ILE A 97 13.39 -13.89 2.97
CA ILE A 97 12.09 -14.49 2.74
C ILE A 97 11.06 -13.37 2.66
N ARG A 98 10.23 -13.40 1.62
CA ARG A 98 9.09 -12.50 1.46
C ARG A 98 7.83 -13.34 1.42
N ASP A 99 6.81 -12.90 2.15
CA ASP A 99 5.53 -13.61 2.22
C ASP A 99 4.39 -12.67 2.62
N CYS A 100 3.16 -13.15 2.50
CA CYS A 100 2.01 -12.54 3.13
C CYS A 100 2.00 -12.84 4.65
N ALA A 101 1.38 -11.98 5.43
CA ALA A 101 1.25 -12.12 6.88
C ALA A 101 -0.20 -11.93 7.34
N TYR A 102 -0.62 -12.81 8.25
CA TYR A 102 -1.92 -12.75 8.93
C TYR A 102 -1.88 -11.88 10.19
N PHE A 103 -0.71 -11.79 10.83
CA PHE A 103 -0.48 -11.08 12.08
C PHE A 103 0.97 -10.56 12.13
N GLY A 104 1.21 -9.60 13.03
CA GLY A 104 2.51 -9.00 13.27
C GLY A 104 2.39 -7.50 13.54
N GLU A 105 3.36 -6.94 14.25
CA GLU A 105 3.46 -5.49 14.46
C GLU A 105 4.12 -4.82 13.25
N THR A 106 3.56 -3.71 12.80
CA THR A 106 4.11 -2.85 11.75
C THR A 106 5.28 -2.04 12.31
N GLY A 107 6.42 -2.71 12.43
CA GLY A 107 7.65 -2.11 12.96
C GLY A 107 7.57 -1.62 14.40
N LEU A 108 8.64 -0.99 14.88
CA LEU A 108 8.73 -0.47 16.25
C LEU A 108 7.84 0.78 16.41
N GLY A 109 6.89 0.75 17.33
CA GLY A 109 5.98 1.89 17.59
C GLY A 109 5.00 2.18 16.45
N GLY A 110 4.78 1.23 15.52
CA GLY A 110 3.88 1.41 14.38
C GLY A 110 4.54 2.01 13.12
N ASP A 111 5.83 2.34 13.17
CA ASP A 111 6.58 2.83 12.01
C ASP A 111 7.19 1.66 11.22
N GLU A 112 6.64 1.41 10.02
CA GLU A 112 7.04 0.35 9.08
C GLU A 112 8.52 0.43 8.67
N ARG A 113 9.20 1.55 8.88
CA ARG A 113 10.63 1.72 8.56
C ARG A 113 11.53 0.96 9.53
N TYR A 114 11.08 0.77 10.78
CA TYR A 114 11.89 0.14 11.82
C TYR A 114 11.48 -1.30 12.01
N CYS A 115 12.30 -2.23 11.53
CA CYS A 115 12.01 -3.65 11.64
C CYS A 115 12.32 -4.22 13.03
N MET A 116 11.54 -5.20 13.45
CA MET A 116 11.78 -5.92 14.70
C MET A 116 12.92 -6.93 14.53
N ARG A 117 13.98 -6.81 15.33
CA ARG A 117 15.11 -7.75 15.33
C ARG A 117 15.02 -8.70 16.52
N ARG A 118 15.25 -9.99 16.25
CA ARG A 118 15.38 -11.06 17.25
C ARG A 118 16.71 -11.76 17.01
N SER A 119 17.55 -11.80 18.04
CA SER A 119 18.80 -12.56 18.01
C SER A 119 18.57 -13.92 18.68
N GLY A 120 18.98 -14.99 18.01
CA GLY A 120 19.00 -16.35 18.56
C GLY A 120 20.38 -16.75 19.07
N THR A 121 20.54 -18.03 19.40
CA THR A 121 21.84 -18.63 19.72
C THR A 121 22.63 -18.95 18.45
N TRP A 122 23.97 -19.02 18.52
CA TRP A 122 24.85 -19.45 17.42
C TRP A 122 24.79 -18.63 16.11
N ASN A 123 24.99 -17.30 16.18
CA ASN A 123 25.04 -16.40 15.01
C ASN A 123 23.76 -16.37 14.15
N ILE A 124 22.62 -16.72 14.75
CA ILE A 124 21.31 -16.62 14.11
C ILE A 124 20.70 -15.25 14.42
N HIS A 125 20.55 -14.40 13.40
CA HIS A 125 19.87 -13.11 13.56
C HIS A 125 18.69 -13.07 12.60
N ILE A 126 17.51 -12.71 13.11
CA ILE A 126 16.28 -12.62 12.33
C ILE A 126 15.70 -11.23 12.50
N GLU A 127 15.43 -10.55 11.39
CA GLU A 127 14.75 -9.27 11.35
C GLU A 127 13.44 -9.42 10.59
N TYR A 128 12.35 -9.05 11.26
CA TYR A 128 10.99 -9.08 10.75
C TYR A 128 10.54 -7.65 10.43
N CYS A 129 10.31 -7.39 9.15
CA CYS A 129 9.71 -6.16 8.66
C CYS A 129 8.29 -6.48 8.21
N HIS A 130 7.30 -5.86 8.85
CA HIS A 130 5.91 -5.95 8.40
C HIS A 130 5.40 -4.58 7.98
N CYS A 131 4.54 -4.59 6.98
CA CYS A 131 3.86 -3.41 6.48
C CYS A 131 2.41 -3.78 6.16
N LYS A 132 1.50 -2.83 6.35
CA LYS A 132 0.05 -3.07 6.33
C LYS A 132 -0.61 -2.22 5.26
N ASN A 133 -1.66 -2.75 4.65
CA ASN A 133 -2.53 -2.04 3.69
C ASN A 133 -1.79 -1.43 2.48
N LYS A 134 -0.68 -2.02 2.03
CA LYS A 134 0.09 -1.56 0.86
C LYS A 134 0.60 -2.74 0.05
N ASP A 135 0.24 -2.80 -1.22
CA ASP A 135 0.73 -3.85 -2.11
C ASP A 135 2.26 -3.75 -2.29
N GLY A 136 2.94 -4.89 -2.29
CA GLY A 136 4.37 -5.00 -2.58
C GLY A 136 5.30 -4.23 -1.63
N CYS A 137 4.81 -3.81 -0.45
CA CYS A 137 5.59 -3.03 0.51
C CYS A 137 6.78 -3.79 1.12
N ASN A 138 6.80 -5.13 0.97
CA ASN A 138 7.90 -6.00 1.40
C ASN A 138 9.05 -6.12 0.38
N SER A 139 9.22 -5.15 -0.51
CA SER A 139 10.33 -5.05 -1.46
C SER A 139 11.67 -4.70 -0.76
N ALA A 140 12.70 -4.26 -1.50
CA ALA A 140 13.86 -3.65 -0.86
C ALA A 140 13.44 -2.31 -0.22
N HIS A 141 14.00 -1.94 0.94
CA HIS A 141 13.78 -0.61 1.49
C HIS A 141 14.31 0.40 0.46
N SER A 142 13.42 1.11 -0.24
CA SER A 142 13.83 2.28 -0.98
C SER A 142 14.20 3.34 0.04
N LEU A 143 15.43 3.88 -0.05
CA LEU A 143 15.71 5.20 0.52
C LEU A 143 14.71 6.16 -0.12
N ARG A 144 13.60 6.45 0.56
CA ARG A 144 12.67 7.50 0.16
C ARG A 144 13.42 8.82 0.38
N GLY A 145 14.08 9.30 -0.67
CA GLY A 145 14.52 10.69 -0.74
C GLY A 145 13.27 11.57 -0.65
N ASN A 146 13.21 12.45 0.36
CA ASN A 146 12.15 13.44 0.49
C ASN A 146 12.35 14.53 -0.58
N TYR A 147 11.90 14.28 -1.82
CA TYR A 147 11.92 15.28 -2.89
C TYR A 147 10.83 16.35 -2.75
N SER A 148 10.04 16.32 -1.68
CA SER A 148 8.94 17.28 -1.45
C SER A 148 9.43 18.73 -1.34
N TRP A 149 10.70 18.96 -1.01
CA TRP A 149 11.29 20.29 -0.90
C TRP A 149 11.60 20.93 -2.26
N VAL A 150 11.70 20.14 -3.34
CA VAL A 150 12.08 20.64 -4.67
C VAL A 150 10.95 21.48 -5.30
N PHE A 151 9.69 21.16 -5.01
CA PHE A 151 8.55 21.87 -5.60
C PHE A 151 8.10 23.12 -4.82
N GLY A 152 8.50 23.27 -3.56
CA GLY A 152 8.11 24.42 -2.73
C GLY A 152 9.10 25.58 -2.74
N VAL A 153 10.41 25.29 -2.75
CA VAL A 153 11.45 26.32 -2.55
C VAL A 153 11.94 26.88 -3.89
N ALA A 154 11.97 26.07 -4.95
CA ALA A 154 12.43 26.50 -6.27
C ALA A 154 11.55 27.62 -6.89
N PRO A 155 10.20 27.57 -6.83
CA PRO A 155 9.37 28.65 -7.36
C PRO A 155 9.52 29.96 -6.58
N LEU A 156 9.68 29.87 -5.25
CA LEU A 156 9.83 31.06 -4.39
C LEU A 156 11.16 31.78 -4.64
N LEU A 157 12.25 31.03 -4.84
CA LEU A 157 13.56 31.61 -5.20
C LEU A 157 13.54 32.23 -6.62
N PHE A 158 12.79 31.66 -7.56
CA PHE A 158 12.59 32.26 -8.89
C PHE A 158 11.79 33.56 -8.84
N LEU A 159 10.74 33.63 -7.99
CA LEU A 159 9.92 34.82 -7.84
C LEU A 159 10.68 35.97 -7.16
N THR A 160 11.49 35.69 -6.13
CA THR A 160 12.31 36.72 -5.48
C THR A 160 13.44 37.20 -6.38
N TRP A 161 14.06 36.31 -7.18
CA TRP A 161 15.05 36.69 -8.19
C TRP A 161 14.48 37.63 -9.26
N ARG A 162 13.24 37.35 -9.73
CA ARG A 162 12.58 38.18 -10.74
C ARG A 162 12.19 39.57 -10.20
N ASN A 163 11.83 39.66 -8.92
CA ASN A 163 11.57 40.94 -8.26
C ASN A 163 12.85 41.74 -7.99
N PHE A 164 13.99 41.08 -7.75
CA PHE A 164 15.27 41.75 -7.52
C PHE A 164 15.85 42.38 -8.80
N LEU A 165 15.60 41.78 -9.97
CA LEU A 165 15.99 42.36 -11.27
C LEU A 165 15.06 43.48 -11.75
N GLY A 166 13.86 43.60 -11.18
CA GLY A 166 12.87 44.62 -11.56
C GLY A 166 13.02 45.96 -10.87
N THR A 167 13.80 46.05 -9.78
CA THR A 167 13.95 47.27 -8.97
C THR A 167 15.20 48.10 -9.28
N THR A 168 16.05 47.67 -10.22
CA THR A 168 17.25 48.42 -10.63
C THR A 168 17.05 49.24 -11.91
N GLY A 169 15.80 49.50 -12.30
CA GLY A 169 15.46 50.12 -13.59
C GLY A 169 14.45 51.26 -13.51
N THR A 170 14.69 52.24 -12.65
CA THR A 170 14.20 53.64 -12.78
C THR A 170 15.19 54.58 -12.12
#